data_AF-A0A0J7IJE0-F1
#
_entry.id   AF-A0A0J7IJE0-F1
#
_cell.length_a   1.000
_cell.length_b   1.000
_cell.length_c   1.000
_cell.angle_alpha   90.00
_cell.angle_beta   90.00
_cell.angle_gamma   90.00
#
_symmetry.space_group_name_H-M   'P 1'
#
loop_
_entity.id
_entity.type
_entity.pdbx_description
1 polymer ?
#
loop_
_entity_poly.entity_id
_entity_poly.type
_entity_poly.pdbx_seq_one_letter_code
_entity_poly.pdbx_strand_id
1 'polypeptide(L)'
;MNKFFLFLLIFFSVCSVHAQNDGGDDPEEDYILDSLGTGHYRNMLRADSVLILKPVSENTVYPKKFKENLHSRYKGNEFDYSVSKPKESFLQKLMRKIDKILQSIFGETVFRNSAKFTTVLIRLFAIILVGFLLYFVIKFLMDKDGNLFFGKKNKKININAEELHENIHEINFPESIAKFEREKDYRSAIRYQFLFILKKLSDKKQINWNPEKTNKDYVAELKNNQLKSEFGGLSYIFDYVWYGEFNIDEDSYLKFKNQYQAFKA
;
A
#
# COMPACT_ATOMS: atom_id res chain seq x y z
N MET A 1 7.37 -21.27 -28.63
CA MET A 1 6.42 -22.19 -27.97
C MET A 1 7.21 -22.99 -26.95
N ASN A 2 7.04 -22.75 -25.63
CA ASN A 2 7.46 -23.66 -24.53
C ASN A 2 7.47 -22.99 -23.13
N LYS A 3 7.49 -21.66 -23.01
CA LYS A 3 7.47 -21.02 -21.67
C LYS A 3 6.08 -21.07 -21.01
N PHE A 4 5.02 -21.01 -21.81
CA PHE A 4 3.64 -21.08 -21.32
C PHE A 4 3.26 -22.50 -20.87
N PHE A 5 3.72 -23.53 -21.59
CA PHE A 5 3.50 -24.93 -21.20
C PHE A 5 4.27 -25.30 -19.92
N LEU A 6 5.48 -24.77 -19.75
CA LEU A 6 6.27 -24.95 -18.53
C LEU A 6 5.57 -24.31 -17.31
N PHE A 7 4.96 -23.13 -17.49
CA PHE A 7 4.21 -22.45 -16.42
C PHE A 7 2.94 -23.22 -16.02
N LEU A 8 2.24 -23.82 -16.99
CA LEU A 8 1.05 -24.63 -16.75
C LEU A 8 1.38 -25.95 -16.02
N LEU A 9 2.55 -26.53 -16.30
CA LEU A 9 3.05 -27.75 -15.63
C LEU A 9 3.45 -27.50 -14.17
N ILE A 10 4.03 -26.33 -13.88
CA ILE A 10 4.37 -25.92 -12.51
C ILE A 10 3.11 -25.65 -11.68
N PHE A 11 2.08 -25.05 -12.29
CA PHE A 11 0.82 -24.73 -11.61
C PHE A 11 0.01 -25.98 -11.20
N PHE A 12 0.13 -27.09 -11.97
CA PHE A 12 -0.52 -28.37 -11.65
C PHE A 12 0.31 -29.30 -10.73
N SER A 13 1.58 -29.00 -10.48
CA SER A 13 2.48 -29.83 -9.65
C SER A 13 2.43 -29.48 -8.15
N VAL A 14 1.77 -28.40 -7.77
CA VAL A 14 1.59 -28.03 -6.35
C VAL A 14 0.44 -28.84 -5.76
N CYS A 15 0.69 -30.13 -5.54
CA CYS A 15 -0.17 -30.97 -4.70
C CYS A 15 -0.14 -30.45 -3.25
N SER A 16 -1.32 -30.28 -2.66
CA SER A 16 -1.51 -29.85 -1.28
C SER A 16 -0.85 -30.79 -0.28
N VAL A 17 0.26 -30.37 0.32
CA VAL A 17 0.80 -30.99 1.52
C VAL A 17 -0.15 -30.63 2.67
N HIS A 18 -0.87 -31.64 3.19
CA HIS A 18 -1.64 -31.49 4.42
C HIS A 18 -0.67 -31.70 5.59
N ALA A 19 -0.38 -30.63 6.33
CA ALA A 19 0.27 -30.77 7.63
C ALA A 19 -0.75 -31.34 8.63
N GLN A 20 -0.40 -32.43 9.29
CA GLN A 20 -1.09 -32.84 10.53
C GLN A 20 -0.76 -31.80 11.59
N ASN A 21 -1.79 -31.11 12.09
CA ASN A 21 -1.66 -30.16 13.18
C ASN A 21 -1.78 -30.97 14.48
N ASP A 22 -0.63 -31.30 15.07
CA ASP A 22 -0.56 -31.83 16.43
C ASP A 22 -0.90 -30.73 17.42
N GLY A 23 -1.67 -31.08 18.46
CA GLY A 23 -1.79 -30.35 19.73
C GLY A 23 -2.27 -28.91 19.67
N GLY A 24 -3.55 -28.69 19.98
CA GLY A 24 -4.00 -27.36 20.38
C GLY A 24 -3.37 -26.99 21.71
N ASP A 25 -2.52 -25.96 21.71
CA ASP A 25 -2.18 -25.23 22.92
C ASP A 25 -3.42 -24.41 23.31
N ASP A 26 -4.16 -24.89 24.31
CA ASP A 26 -5.16 -24.09 25.02
C ASP A 26 -4.45 -22.85 25.59
N PRO A 27 -5.00 -21.63 25.44
CA PRO A 27 -4.41 -20.46 26.07
C PRO A 27 -4.50 -20.63 27.59
N GLU A 28 -3.35 -20.63 28.27
CA GLU A 28 -3.32 -20.56 29.74
C GLU A 28 -4.12 -19.32 30.18
N GLU A 29 -5.25 -19.54 30.86
CA GLU A 29 -5.98 -18.49 31.54
C GLU A 29 -5.11 -17.97 32.69
N ASP A 30 -4.44 -16.84 32.48
CA ASP A 30 -3.83 -16.07 33.57
C ASP A 30 -4.95 -15.54 34.49
N TYR A 31 -5.30 -16.33 35.51
CA TYR A 31 -6.18 -15.88 36.57
C TYR A 31 -5.47 -14.78 37.37
N ILE A 32 -5.80 -13.51 37.10
CA ILE A 32 -5.42 -12.42 37.98
C ILE A 32 -6.19 -12.60 39.29
N LEU A 33 -5.54 -13.16 40.31
CA LEU A 33 -6.09 -13.31 41.64
C LEU A 33 -6.40 -11.91 42.21
N ASP A 34 -7.67 -11.70 42.60
CA ASP A 34 -8.14 -10.45 43.21
C ASP A 34 -7.21 -10.04 44.38
N SER A 35 -6.83 -8.76 44.42
CA SER A 35 -5.84 -8.21 45.34
C SER A 35 -6.26 -8.32 46.82
N LEU A 36 -7.52 -8.70 47.10
CA LEU A 36 -7.99 -9.05 48.44
C LEU A 36 -7.43 -10.38 48.97
N GLY A 37 -6.87 -11.22 48.11
CA GLY A 37 -6.27 -12.51 48.45
C GLY A 37 -4.77 -12.49 48.73
N THR A 38 -4.10 -11.31 48.67
CA THR A 38 -2.66 -11.25 48.99
C THR A 38 -2.46 -11.57 50.47
N GLY A 39 -1.72 -12.64 50.77
CA GLY A 39 -1.42 -13.14 52.11
C GLY A 39 -0.72 -12.16 53.07
N HIS A 40 -0.49 -10.92 52.65
CA HIS A 40 0.07 -9.84 53.44
C HIS A 40 -0.72 -9.53 54.72
N TYR A 41 -2.02 -9.87 54.79
CA TYR A 41 -2.88 -9.58 55.94
C TYR A 41 -3.16 -10.80 56.84
N ARG A 42 -2.51 -11.95 56.57
CA ARG A 42 -2.85 -13.24 57.19
C ARG A 42 -2.75 -13.25 58.72
N ASN A 43 -1.95 -12.37 59.32
CA ASN A 43 -1.74 -12.27 60.77
C ASN A 43 -2.07 -10.88 61.35
N MET A 44 -2.72 -9.99 60.59
CA MET A 44 -3.16 -8.72 61.14
C MET A 44 -4.52 -8.90 61.82
N LEU A 45 -4.64 -8.47 63.08
CA LEU A 45 -5.94 -8.33 63.71
C LEU A 45 -6.74 -7.33 62.89
N ARG A 46 -7.83 -7.80 62.27
CA ARG A 46 -8.74 -6.96 61.49
C ARG A 46 -9.29 -5.90 62.44
N ALA A 47 -8.75 -4.68 62.36
CA ALA A 47 -9.28 -3.56 63.12
C ALA A 47 -10.73 -3.35 62.64
N ASP A 48 -11.64 -3.50 63.59
CA ASP A 48 -13.06 -3.18 63.48
C ASP A 48 -14.00 -4.24 62.88
N SER A 49 -14.15 -5.36 63.59
CA SER A 49 -15.18 -6.39 63.35
C SER A 49 -16.62 -5.84 63.35
N VAL A 50 -16.87 -4.70 64.01
CA VAL A 50 -18.21 -4.14 64.19
C VAL A 50 -18.71 -3.47 62.91
N LEU A 51 -17.83 -2.80 62.17
CA LEU A 51 -18.17 -2.15 60.90
C LEU A 51 -18.40 -3.12 59.74
N ILE A 52 -17.81 -4.32 59.80
CA ILE A 52 -18.02 -5.37 58.77
C ILE A 52 -19.40 -6.00 58.90
N LEU A 53 -19.89 -6.19 60.13
CA LEU A 53 -21.20 -6.79 60.39
C LEU A 53 -22.34 -5.83 60.01
N LYS A 54 -22.12 -4.52 60.11
CA LYS A 54 -23.09 -3.48 59.78
C LYS A 54 -22.39 -2.30 59.10
N PRO A 55 -22.10 -2.39 57.79
CA PRO A 55 -21.50 -1.28 57.07
C PRO A 55 -22.46 -0.10 57.12
N VAL A 56 -22.08 0.95 57.85
CA VAL A 56 -22.82 2.20 57.90
C VAL A 56 -22.32 3.03 56.73
N SER A 57 -23.16 3.23 55.72
CA SER A 57 -22.87 4.14 54.62
C SER A 57 -23.81 5.34 54.73
N GLU A 58 -23.25 6.54 54.69
CA GLU A 58 -24.02 7.78 54.58
C GLU A 58 -24.63 7.96 53.18
N ASN A 59 -24.32 7.06 52.23
CA ASN A 59 -24.87 7.12 50.89
C ASN A 59 -26.37 6.84 50.92
N THR A 60 -27.15 7.85 50.53
CA THR A 60 -28.57 7.69 50.24
C THR A 60 -28.75 6.71 49.08
N VAL A 61 -29.25 5.51 49.36
CA VAL A 61 -29.52 4.50 48.33
C VAL A 61 -30.86 4.80 47.68
N TYR A 62 -30.84 5.02 46.37
CA TYR A 62 -32.07 5.17 45.58
C TYR A 62 -32.42 3.81 44.96
N PRO A 63 -33.63 3.26 45.20
CA PRO A 63 -34.06 2.03 44.55
C PRO A 63 -34.20 2.28 43.05
N LYS A 64 -33.31 1.69 42.24
CA LYS A 64 -33.43 1.68 40.79
C LYS A 64 -34.11 0.40 40.35
N LYS A 65 -35.15 0.52 39.51
CA LYS A 65 -35.73 -0.62 38.81
C LYS A 65 -34.98 -0.86 37.51
N PHE A 66 -34.78 -2.12 37.17
CA PHE A 66 -34.28 -2.46 35.83
C PHE A 66 -35.29 -1.96 34.80
N LYS A 67 -34.77 -1.35 33.73
CA LYS A 67 -35.60 -0.98 32.58
C LYS A 67 -36.21 -2.27 31.99
N GLU A 68 -37.44 -2.19 31.49
CA GLU A 68 -38.16 -3.33 30.91
C GLU A 68 -37.39 -4.00 29.77
N ASN A 69 -37.61 -5.30 29.56
CA ASN A 69 -37.00 -6.09 28.49
C ASN A 69 -35.46 -5.99 28.45
N LEU A 70 -34.81 -6.23 29.60
CA LEU A 70 -33.36 -6.22 29.72
C LEU A 70 -32.73 -7.24 28.75
N HIS A 71 -33.17 -8.50 28.76
CA HIS A 71 -32.57 -9.55 27.95
C HIS A 71 -32.64 -9.32 26.45
N SER A 72 -33.67 -8.67 25.91
CA SER A 72 -33.77 -8.46 24.46
C SER A 72 -32.85 -7.35 23.95
N ARG A 73 -32.53 -6.36 24.79
CA ARG A 73 -31.66 -5.23 24.42
C ARG A 73 -30.20 -5.62 24.22
N TYR A 74 -29.79 -6.78 24.76
CA TYR A 74 -28.42 -7.27 24.69
C TYR A 74 -28.27 -8.51 23.79
N LYS A 75 -29.15 -8.68 22.79
CA LYS A 75 -29.11 -9.76 21.79
C LYS A 75 -28.58 -9.32 20.42
N GLY A 76 -28.22 -8.05 20.25
CA GLY A 76 -27.66 -7.55 19.00
C GLY A 76 -26.25 -8.11 18.73
N ASN A 77 -25.80 -8.02 17.47
CA ASN A 77 -24.44 -8.44 17.07
C ASN A 77 -23.34 -7.68 17.84
N GLU A 78 -23.64 -6.49 18.35
CA GLU A 78 -22.74 -5.69 19.20
C GLU A 78 -22.49 -6.30 20.60
N PHE A 79 -23.29 -7.29 21.00
CA PHE A 79 -23.17 -8.03 22.26
C PHE A 79 -22.79 -9.50 22.06
N ASP A 80 -22.42 -9.88 20.83
CA ASP A 80 -21.86 -11.20 20.52
C ASP A 80 -20.35 -11.19 20.82
N TYR A 81 -20.00 -11.57 22.04
CA TYR A 81 -18.61 -11.68 22.52
C TYR A 81 -17.96 -13.03 22.16
N SER A 82 -18.56 -13.83 21.27
CA SER A 82 -17.94 -15.08 20.82
C SER A 82 -16.63 -14.79 20.08
N VAL A 83 -15.53 -15.28 20.67
CA VAL A 83 -14.20 -15.12 20.09
C VAL A 83 -14.06 -16.12 18.95
N SER A 84 -13.77 -15.61 17.75
CA SER A 84 -13.53 -16.32 16.49
C SER A 84 -14.75 -16.61 15.62
N LYS A 85 -15.06 -15.65 14.73
CA LYS A 85 -15.37 -16.07 13.35
C LYS A 85 -14.06 -16.70 12.83
N PRO A 86 -14.06 -17.95 12.35
CA PRO A 86 -12.84 -18.53 11.80
C PRO A 86 -12.32 -17.55 10.76
N LYS A 87 -11.05 -17.13 10.88
CA LYS A 87 -10.43 -16.22 9.92
C LYS A 87 -10.35 -16.98 8.59
N GLU A 88 -11.41 -16.89 7.78
CA GLU A 88 -11.43 -17.47 6.45
C GLU A 88 -10.19 -16.94 5.72
N SER A 89 -9.29 -17.85 5.33
CA SER A 89 -8.11 -17.50 4.56
C SER A 89 -8.54 -16.78 3.28
N PHE A 90 -7.73 -15.85 2.80
CA PHE A 90 -8.01 -15.12 1.55
C PHE A 90 -8.35 -16.09 0.40
N LEU A 91 -7.69 -17.24 0.35
CA LEU A 91 -7.97 -18.30 -0.62
C LEU A 91 -9.34 -18.95 -0.43
N GLN A 92 -9.77 -19.19 0.81
CA GLN A 92 -11.12 -19.72 1.08
C GLN A 92 -12.21 -18.73 0.66
N LYS A 93 -12.00 -17.43 0.90
CA LYS A 93 -12.93 -16.38 0.42
C LYS A 93 -13.01 -16.35 -1.10
N LEU A 94 -11.88 -16.52 -1.79
CA LEU A 94 -11.81 -16.54 -3.24
C LEU A 94 -12.50 -17.78 -3.81
N MET A 95 -12.19 -18.98 -3.30
CA MET A 95 -12.78 -20.24 -3.75
C MET A 95 -14.30 -20.26 -3.55
N ARG A 96 -14.78 -19.77 -2.41
CA ARG A 96 -16.23 -19.64 -2.16
C ARG A 96 -16.93 -18.71 -3.16
N LYS A 97 -16.28 -17.64 -3.61
CA LYS A 97 -16.83 -16.77 -4.66
C LYS A 97 -16.82 -17.46 -6.02
N ILE A 98 -15.75 -18.18 -6.34
CA ILE A 98 -15.62 -18.97 -7.57
C ILE A 98 -16.73 -20.03 -7.63
N ASP A 99 -16.93 -20.79 -6.55
CA ASP A 99 -17.98 -21.81 -6.46
C ASP A 99 -19.39 -21.24 -6.66
N LYS A 100 -19.68 -20.08 -6.08
CA LYS A 100 -20.97 -19.40 -6.28
C LYS A 100 -21.16 -18.97 -7.74
N ILE A 101 -20.11 -18.50 -8.40
CA ILE A 101 -20.15 -18.13 -9.82
C ILE A 101 -20.34 -19.38 -10.68
N LEU A 102 -19.60 -20.46 -10.41
CA LEU A 102 -19.77 -21.75 -11.09
C LEU A 102 -21.21 -22.28 -10.91
N GLN A 103 -21.75 -22.30 -9.69
CA GLN A 103 -23.12 -22.73 -9.45
C GLN A 103 -24.15 -21.83 -10.13
N SER A 104 -23.92 -20.51 -10.18
CA SER A 104 -24.81 -19.58 -10.89
C SER A 104 -24.81 -19.80 -12.41
N ILE A 105 -23.69 -20.23 -12.99
CA ILE A 105 -23.55 -20.40 -14.44
C ILE A 105 -23.95 -21.81 -14.88
N PHE A 106 -23.50 -22.81 -14.14
CA PHE A 106 -23.76 -24.22 -14.46
C PHE A 106 -25.12 -24.68 -13.90
N GLY A 107 -25.58 -24.13 -12.78
CA GLY A 107 -26.80 -24.54 -12.09
C GLY A 107 -26.58 -25.81 -11.26
N GLU A 108 -27.32 -25.95 -10.16
CA GLU A 108 -27.31 -27.12 -9.25
C GLU A 108 -27.58 -28.46 -9.96
N THR A 109 -28.14 -28.41 -11.18
CA THR A 109 -28.57 -29.56 -11.97
C THR A 109 -27.41 -30.33 -12.61
N VAL A 110 -26.22 -29.74 -12.76
CA VAL A 110 -25.08 -30.39 -13.46
C VAL A 110 -24.48 -31.53 -12.65
N PHE A 111 -24.55 -31.47 -11.32
CA PHE A 111 -24.00 -32.52 -10.46
C PHE A 111 -24.98 -33.66 -10.15
N ARG A 112 -26.29 -33.51 -10.44
CA ARG A 112 -27.32 -34.52 -10.10
C ARG A 112 -27.88 -35.30 -11.30
N ASN A 113 -27.84 -34.76 -12.53
CA ASN A 113 -28.47 -35.41 -13.69
C ASN A 113 -27.53 -35.50 -14.90
N SER A 114 -27.06 -36.71 -15.21
CA SER A 114 -26.20 -37.04 -16.36
C SER A 114 -26.89 -36.90 -17.73
N ALA A 115 -28.21 -36.74 -17.78
CA ALA A 115 -29.01 -36.82 -19.01
C ALA A 115 -29.00 -35.55 -19.89
N LYS A 116 -28.16 -34.54 -19.60
CA LYS A 116 -28.17 -33.26 -20.36
C LYS A 116 -26.78 -32.76 -20.75
N PHE A 117 -25.90 -33.68 -21.16
CA PHE A 117 -24.54 -33.41 -21.62
C PHE A 117 -24.46 -32.29 -22.68
N THR A 118 -25.41 -32.24 -23.61
CA THR A 118 -25.48 -31.21 -24.67
C THR A 118 -25.63 -29.79 -24.11
N THR A 119 -26.45 -29.61 -23.08
CA THR A 119 -26.67 -28.29 -22.44
C THR A 119 -25.44 -27.83 -21.65
N VAL A 120 -24.73 -28.77 -21.04
CA VAL A 120 -23.47 -28.51 -20.33
C VAL A 120 -22.39 -28.11 -21.33
N LEU A 121 -22.30 -28.81 -22.47
CA LEU A 121 -21.32 -28.54 -23.51
C LEU A 121 -21.53 -27.17 -24.17
N ILE A 122 -22.77 -26.79 -24.45
CA ILE A 122 -23.13 -25.47 -25.00
C ILE A 122 -22.78 -24.35 -24.01
N ARG A 123 -23.08 -24.52 -22.72
CA ARG A 123 -22.70 -23.53 -21.69
C ARG A 123 -21.20 -23.42 -21.50
N LEU A 124 -20.48 -24.55 -21.52
CA LEU A 124 -19.02 -24.58 -21.46
C LEU A 124 -18.41 -23.83 -22.65
N PHE A 125 -18.92 -24.06 -23.85
CA PHE A 125 -18.47 -23.37 -25.06
C PHE A 125 -18.73 -21.86 -24.99
N ALA A 126 -19.88 -21.44 -24.45
CA ALA A 126 -20.18 -20.02 -24.23
C ALA A 126 -19.19 -19.36 -23.25
N ILE A 127 -18.81 -20.05 -22.17
CA ILE A 127 -17.82 -19.53 -21.19
C ILE A 127 -16.44 -19.41 -21.83
N ILE A 128 -16.02 -20.43 -22.60
CA ILE A 128 -14.75 -20.40 -23.33
C ILE A 128 -14.75 -19.25 -24.34
N LEU A 129 -15.85 -19.02 -25.05
CA LEU A 129 -15.99 -17.92 -26.01
C LEU A 129 -15.89 -16.56 -25.32
N VAL A 130 -16.58 -16.36 -24.19
CA VAL A 130 -16.52 -15.12 -23.42
C VAL A 130 -15.12 -14.89 -22.84
N GLY A 131 -14.49 -15.93 -22.29
CA GLY A 131 -13.12 -15.87 -21.78
C GLY A 131 -12.11 -15.59 -22.88
N PHE A 132 -12.30 -16.17 -24.07
CA PHE A 132 -11.48 -15.91 -25.25
C PHE A 132 -11.63 -14.46 -25.74
N LEU A 133 -12.86 -13.94 -25.76
CA LEU A 133 -13.12 -12.54 -26.11
C LEU A 133 -12.50 -11.59 -25.08
N LEU A 134 -12.64 -11.90 -23.79
CA LEU A 134 -12.02 -11.12 -22.71
C LEU A 134 -10.49 -11.14 -22.80
N TYR A 135 -9.90 -12.31 -23.09
CA TYR A 135 -8.47 -12.45 -23.34
C TYR A 135 -8.03 -11.60 -24.53
N PHE A 136 -8.80 -11.60 -25.62
CA PHE A 136 -8.48 -10.79 -26.80
C PHE A 136 -8.60 -9.29 -26.50
N VAL A 137 -9.59 -8.87 -25.72
CA VAL A 137 -9.72 -7.47 -25.25
C VAL A 137 -8.53 -7.08 -24.37
N ILE A 138 -8.17 -7.88 -23.37
CA ILE A 138 -7.03 -7.60 -22.48
C ILE A 138 -5.72 -7.57 -23.27
N LYS A 139 -5.53 -8.55 -24.18
CA LYS A 139 -4.35 -8.61 -25.05
C LYS A 139 -4.29 -7.41 -25.98
N PHE A 140 -5.41 -7.03 -26.61
CA PHE A 140 -5.49 -5.84 -27.46
C PHE A 140 -5.17 -4.56 -26.70
N LEU A 141 -5.65 -4.44 -25.45
CA LEU A 141 -5.30 -3.33 -24.55
C LEU A 141 -3.80 -3.34 -24.16
N MET A 142 -3.16 -4.51 -24.09
CA MET A 142 -1.74 -4.63 -23.74
C MET A 142 -0.79 -4.46 -24.93
N ASP A 143 -1.18 -4.85 -26.14
CA ASP A 143 -0.24 -4.98 -27.28
C ASP A 143 0.02 -3.67 -28.04
N LYS A 144 -0.81 -2.62 -27.88
CA LYS A 144 -0.57 -1.30 -28.50
C LYS A 144 -1.16 -0.17 -27.65
N ASP A 145 -0.29 0.60 -27.00
CA ASP A 145 -0.55 1.96 -26.48
C ASP A 145 -1.76 2.14 -25.53
N GLY A 146 -2.22 1.10 -24.84
CA GLY A 146 -3.34 1.13 -23.90
C GLY A 146 -3.00 1.58 -22.47
N ASN A 147 -2.15 2.59 -22.30
CA ASN A 147 -1.66 3.04 -20.99
C ASN A 147 -2.59 3.97 -20.20
N LEU A 148 -3.88 4.09 -20.58
CA LEU A 148 -4.76 5.13 -20.03
C LEU A 148 -5.41 4.81 -18.67
N PHE A 149 -5.44 3.56 -18.20
CA PHE A 149 -6.29 3.19 -17.04
C PHE A 149 -5.62 2.41 -15.91
N PHE A 150 -4.32 2.12 -15.99
CA PHE A 150 -3.60 1.57 -14.85
C PHE A 150 -2.38 2.43 -14.55
N GLY A 151 -2.52 3.30 -13.55
CA GLY A 151 -1.41 3.99 -12.92
C GLY A 151 -0.31 2.98 -12.61
N LYS A 152 0.80 3.09 -13.34
CA LYS A 152 1.96 2.23 -13.17
C LYS A 152 2.40 2.31 -11.72
N LYS A 153 2.47 1.14 -11.06
CA LYS A 153 3.03 0.99 -9.72
C LYS A 153 4.40 1.65 -9.71
N ASN A 154 4.59 2.66 -8.85
CA ASN A 154 5.86 3.35 -8.68
C ASN A 154 6.96 2.30 -8.51
N LYS A 155 7.90 2.28 -9.46
CA LYS A 155 9.13 1.51 -9.34
C LYS A 155 9.78 1.99 -8.06
N LYS A 156 9.90 1.12 -7.04
CA LYS A 156 10.62 1.43 -5.80
C LYS A 156 11.98 2.00 -6.21
N ILE A 157 12.16 3.29 -5.96
CA ILE A 157 13.39 3.99 -6.27
C ILE A 157 14.43 3.38 -5.35
N ASN A 158 15.36 2.63 -5.93
CA ASN A 158 16.55 2.22 -5.23
C ASN A 158 17.46 3.46 -5.26
N ILE A 159 17.32 4.31 -4.24
CA ILE A 159 18.20 5.46 -4.07
C ILE A 159 19.56 4.87 -3.75
N ASN A 160 20.42 4.75 -4.76
CA ASN A 160 21.81 4.33 -4.54
C ASN A 160 22.48 5.40 -3.69
N ALA A 161 23.11 4.99 -2.59
CA ALA A 161 23.83 5.89 -1.71
C ALA A 161 25.00 6.61 -2.44
N GLU A 162 25.46 6.07 -3.57
CA GLU A 162 26.43 6.71 -4.45
C GLU A 162 25.91 7.99 -5.15
N GLU A 163 24.59 8.20 -5.27
CA GLU A 163 24.03 9.45 -5.82
C GLU A 163 24.17 10.66 -4.88
N LEU A 164 24.48 10.43 -3.58
CA LEU A 164 24.60 11.52 -2.60
C LEU A 164 25.90 12.33 -2.73
N HIS A 165 26.92 11.83 -3.43
CA HIS A 165 28.24 12.44 -3.54
C HIS A 165 28.60 12.81 -5.00
N GLU A 166 27.63 13.28 -5.78
CA GLU A 166 27.90 13.80 -7.12
C GLU A 166 28.67 15.13 -7.04
N ASN A 167 29.97 15.12 -7.41
CA ASN A 167 30.72 16.36 -7.62
C ASN A 167 30.27 17.00 -8.95
N ILE A 168 29.45 18.05 -8.86
CA ILE A 168 28.92 18.75 -10.03
C ILE A 168 30.01 19.31 -10.96
N HIS A 169 31.26 19.42 -10.52
CA HIS A 169 32.34 19.94 -11.39
C HIS A 169 32.95 18.87 -12.29
N GLU A 170 32.79 17.57 -11.97
CA GLU A 170 33.38 16.45 -12.72
C GLU A 170 32.44 15.87 -13.79
N ILE A 171 31.15 16.22 -13.73
CA ILE A 171 30.11 15.66 -14.61
C ILE A 171 30.07 16.38 -15.97
N ASN A 172 30.04 15.61 -17.06
CA ASN A 172 29.74 16.10 -18.41
C ASN A 172 28.22 16.20 -18.63
N PHE A 173 27.61 17.28 -18.11
CA PHE A 173 26.16 17.47 -18.17
C PHE A 173 25.52 17.35 -19.56
N PRO A 174 26.06 17.98 -20.63
CA PRO A 174 25.48 17.85 -21.96
C PRO A 174 25.32 16.40 -22.43
N GLU A 175 26.33 15.56 -22.19
CA GLU A 175 26.32 14.15 -22.58
C GLU A 175 25.36 13.33 -21.71
N SER A 176 25.39 13.52 -20.39
CA SER A 176 24.49 12.84 -19.45
C SER A 176 23.02 13.16 -19.74
N ILE A 177 22.69 14.43 -19.98
CA ILE A 177 21.32 14.86 -20.32
C ILE A 177 20.88 14.19 -21.64
N ALA A 178 21.72 14.21 -22.68
CA ALA A 178 21.40 13.57 -23.95
C ALA A 178 21.27 12.04 -23.84
N LYS A 179 21.99 11.40 -22.90
CA LYS A 179 21.82 9.98 -22.58
C LYS A 179 20.44 9.72 -21.98
N PHE A 180 20.05 10.45 -20.93
CA PHE A 180 18.76 10.28 -20.28
C PHE A 180 17.57 10.60 -21.21
N GLU A 181 17.71 11.60 -22.09
CA GLU A 181 16.72 11.90 -23.13
C GLU A 181 16.52 10.71 -24.09
N ARG A 182 17.61 10.04 -24.53
CA ARG A 182 17.52 8.85 -25.40
C ARG A 182 16.92 7.64 -24.69
N GLU A 183 17.20 7.49 -23.40
CA GLU A 183 16.65 6.42 -22.56
C GLU A 183 15.20 6.68 -22.13
N LYS A 184 14.63 7.84 -22.51
CA LYS A 184 13.29 8.31 -22.09
C LYS A 184 13.15 8.42 -20.57
N ASP A 185 14.26 8.62 -19.86
CA ASP A 185 14.28 8.93 -18.43
C ASP A 185 14.25 10.45 -18.23
N TYR A 186 13.06 11.02 -18.44
CA TYR A 186 12.84 12.47 -18.36
C TYR A 186 13.07 13.02 -16.95
N ARG A 187 12.89 12.21 -15.91
CA ARG A 187 13.10 12.62 -14.52
C ARG A 187 14.60 12.84 -14.25
N SER A 188 15.44 11.88 -14.63
CA SER A 188 16.90 12.02 -14.51
C SER A 188 17.42 13.15 -15.41
N ALA A 189 16.85 13.32 -16.61
CA ALA A 189 17.20 14.43 -17.49
C ALA A 189 16.92 15.81 -16.84
N ILE A 190 15.78 16.00 -16.17
CA ILE A 190 15.46 17.25 -15.44
C ILE A 190 16.39 17.45 -14.24
N ARG A 191 16.67 16.39 -13.48
CA ARG A 191 17.63 16.46 -12.36
C ARG A 191 18.98 17.00 -12.84
N TYR A 192 19.51 16.43 -13.92
CA TYR A 192 20.82 16.82 -14.46
C TYR A 192 20.79 18.22 -15.08
N GLN A 193 19.67 18.67 -15.67
CA GLN A 193 19.51 20.06 -16.09
C GLN A 193 19.55 21.04 -14.91
N PHE A 194 18.89 20.71 -13.80
CA PHE A 194 18.92 21.54 -12.60
C PHE A 194 20.32 21.60 -11.97
N LEU A 195 21.00 20.45 -11.83
CA LEU A 195 22.39 20.40 -11.36
C LEU A 195 23.33 21.19 -12.26
N PHE A 196 23.11 21.18 -13.58
CA PHE A 196 23.90 22.00 -14.51
C PHE A 196 23.69 23.50 -14.27
N ILE A 197 22.49 23.94 -13.90
CA ILE A 197 22.25 25.33 -13.51
C ILE A 197 22.98 25.68 -12.22
N LEU A 198 22.92 24.82 -11.20
CA LEU A 198 23.68 25.02 -9.96
C LEU A 198 25.18 25.15 -10.25
N LYS A 199 25.72 24.30 -11.13
CA LYS A 199 27.11 24.43 -11.60
C LYS A 199 27.37 25.79 -12.23
N LYS A 200 26.54 26.24 -13.18
CA LYS A 200 26.72 27.57 -13.81
C LYS A 200 26.69 28.73 -12.80
N LEU A 201 25.79 28.67 -11.83
CA LEU A 201 25.69 29.68 -10.76
C LEU A 201 26.93 29.64 -9.84
N SER A 202 27.42 28.45 -9.53
CA SER A 202 28.64 28.22 -8.74
C SER A 202 29.88 28.73 -9.48
N ASP A 203 30.04 28.39 -10.76
CA ASP A 203 31.14 28.83 -11.62
C ASP A 203 31.18 30.38 -11.72
N LYS A 204 30.02 31.04 -11.68
CA LYS A 204 29.87 32.50 -11.65
C LYS A 204 30.01 33.11 -10.25
N LYS A 205 30.27 32.31 -9.21
CA LYS A 205 30.36 32.72 -7.80
C LYS A 205 29.10 33.40 -7.28
N GLN A 206 27.94 33.09 -7.85
CA GLN A 206 26.65 33.60 -7.39
C GLN A 206 26.08 32.79 -6.22
N ILE A 207 26.48 31.51 -6.13
CA ILE A 207 26.16 30.62 -5.01
C ILE A 207 27.43 29.90 -4.57
N ASN A 208 27.44 29.40 -3.33
CA ASN A 208 28.48 28.49 -2.85
C ASN A 208 27.95 27.05 -2.83
N TRP A 209 28.37 26.23 -3.79
CA TRP A 209 27.92 24.84 -3.90
C TRP A 209 28.28 24.01 -2.66
N ASN A 210 27.28 23.35 -2.09
CA ASN A 210 27.44 22.33 -1.05
C ASN A 210 26.30 21.29 -1.17
N PRO A 211 26.58 20.00 -1.33
CA PRO A 211 25.54 18.96 -1.43
C PRO A 211 24.57 18.90 -0.24
N GLU A 212 24.96 19.40 0.94
CA GLU A 212 24.10 19.43 2.14
C GLU A 212 23.07 20.58 2.14
N LYS A 213 23.20 21.56 1.24
CA LYS A 213 22.26 22.69 1.15
C LYS A 213 20.96 22.31 0.46
N THR A 214 19.86 22.90 0.93
CA THR A 214 18.57 22.76 0.27
C THR A 214 18.44 23.70 -0.92
N ASN A 215 17.51 23.40 -1.83
CA ASN A 215 17.24 24.28 -2.97
C ASN A 215 16.76 25.68 -2.55
N LYS A 216 16.06 25.78 -1.42
CA LYS A 216 15.66 27.06 -0.82
C LYS A 216 16.85 27.88 -0.33
N ASP A 217 17.89 27.22 0.18
CA ASP A 217 19.12 27.91 0.62
C ASP A 217 19.84 28.54 -0.58
N TYR A 218 19.92 27.82 -1.70
CA TYR A 218 20.47 28.38 -2.95
C TYR A 218 19.67 29.56 -3.48
N VAL A 219 18.34 29.51 -3.42
CA VAL A 219 17.48 30.66 -3.78
C VAL A 219 17.75 31.85 -2.85
N ALA A 220 18.03 31.62 -1.57
CA ALA A 220 18.31 32.68 -0.61
C ALA A 220 19.68 33.36 -0.81
N GLU A 221 20.68 32.65 -1.32
CA GLU A 221 22.03 33.18 -1.62
C GLU A 221 22.05 34.17 -2.79
N LEU A 222 21.11 34.04 -3.72
CA LEU A 222 21.02 34.90 -4.90
C LEU A 222 20.62 36.33 -4.52
N LYS A 223 21.48 37.29 -4.85
CA LYS A 223 21.29 38.72 -4.54
C LYS A 223 20.34 39.44 -5.50
N ASN A 224 20.28 39.01 -6.76
CA ASN A 224 19.44 39.65 -7.77
C ASN A 224 18.00 39.10 -7.68
N ASN A 225 17.03 39.97 -7.43
CA ASN A 225 15.62 39.60 -7.28
C ASN A 225 15.02 38.93 -8.52
N GLN A 226 15.41 39.35 -9.73
CA GLN A 226 14.93 38.74 -10.96
C GLN A 226 15.47 37.32 -11.11
N LEU A 227 16.79 37.17 -10.97
CA LEU A 227 17.47 35.87 -11.07
C LEU A 227 16.97 34.91 -9.98
N LYS A 228 16.73 35.42 -8.77
CA LYS A 228 16.11 34.68 -7.66
C LYS A 228 14.71 34.17 -7.99
N SER A 229 13.87 35.00 -8.63
CA SER A 229 12.53 34.60 -9.05
C SER A 229 12.56 33.53 -10.15
N GLU A 230 13.42 33.72 -11.15
CA GLU A 230 13.59 32.76 -12.25
C GLU A 230 14.12 31.42 -11.74
N PHE A 231 15.18 31.44 -10.92
CA PHE A 231 15.76 30.24 -10.32
C PHE A 231 14.78 29.55 -9.34
N GLY A 232 14.00 30.32 -8.58
CA GLY A 232 12.96 29.78 -7.71
C GLY A 232 11.90 28.98 -8.46
N GLY A 233 11.52 29.41 -9.67
CA GLY A 233 10.62 28.65 -10.54
C GLY A 233 11.23 27.30 -10.97
N LEU A 234 12.51 27.29 -11.32
CA LEU A 234 13.22 26.07 -11.71
C LEU A 234 13.45 25.12 -10.52
N SER A 235 13.72 25.66 -9.34
CA SER A 235 13.79 24.90 -8.09
C SER A 235 12.45 24.22 -7.81
N TYR A 236 11.33 24.92 -8.00
CA TYR A 236 10.01 24.35 -7.78
C TYR A 236 9.73 23.18 -8.74
N ILE A 237 10.08 23.32 -10.01
CA ILE A 237 9.94 22.23 -11.00
C ILE A 237 10.80 21.04 -10.57
N PHE A 238 12.06 21.28 -10.22
CA PHE A 238 12.94 20.21 -9.74
C PHE A 238 12.35 19.50 -8.51
N ASP A 239 11.90 20.25 -7.50
CA ASP A 239 11.34 19.67 -6.28
C ASP A 239 10.11 18.83 -6.58
N TYR A 240 9.21 19.35 -7.41
CA TYR A 240 8.01 18.65 -7.84
C TYR A 240 8.37 17.36 -8.58
N VAL A 241 9.25 17.42 -9.57
CA VAL A 241 9.62 16.27 -10.41
C VAL A 241 10.42 15.23 -9.64
N TRP A 242 11.44 15.66 -8.89
CA TRP A 242 12.39 14.77 -8.26
C TRP A 242 11.85 14.22 -6.95
N TYR A 243 11.31 15.04 -6.06
CA TYR A 243 10.80 14.56 -4.76
C TYR A 243 9.32 14.17 -4.81
N GLY A 244 8.55 14.68 -5.77
CA GLY A 244 7.13 14.34 -5.92
C GLY A 244 6.84 13.00 -6.63
N GLU A 245 7.87 12.28 -7.08
CA GLU A 245 7.76 11.01 -7.82
C GLU A 245 6.83 11.04 -9.04
N PHE A 246 6.63 12.21 -9.66
CA PHE A 246 5.74 12.32 -10.81
C PHE A 246 6.40 11.73 -12.06
N ASN A 247 5.65 10.87 -12.76
CA ASN A 247 6.04 10.44 -14.10
C ASN A 247 5.79 11.58 -15.07
N ILE A 248 6.83 11.99 -15.78
CA ILE A 248 6.78 13.07 -16.77
C ILE A 248 6.64 12.45 -18.15
N ASP A 249 5.69 12.95 -18.92
CA ASP A 249 5.57 12.64 -20.34
C ASP A 249 6.50 13.54 -21.17
N GLU A 250 6.73 13.14 -22.42
CA GLU A 250 7.63 13.85 -23.33
C GLU A 250 7.20 15.30 -23.56
N ASP A 251 5.90 15.56 -23.65
CA ASP A 251 5.34 16.89 -23.86
C ASP A 251 5.61 17.83 -22.68
N SER A 252 5.39 17.35 -21.44
CA SER A 252 5.70 18.14 -20.25
C SER A 252 7.21 18.32 -20.08
N TYR A 253 7.99 17.28 -20.39
CA TYR A 253 9.45 17.38 -20.40
C TYR A 253 9.95 18.48 -21.33
N LEU A 254 9.45 18.55 -22.57
CA LEU A 254 9.85 19.58 -23.53
C LEU A 254 9.53 21.00 -23.02
N LYS A 255 8.38 21.18 -22.35
CA LYS A 255 8.04 22.46 -21.70
C LYS A 255 9.04 22.83 -20.62
N PHE A 256 9.38 21.89 -19.73
CA PHE A 256 10.35 22.13 -18.66
C PHE A 256 11.74 22.39 -19.24
N LYS A 257 12.20 21.57 -20.19
CA LYS A 257 13.48 21.75 -20.89
C LYS A 257 13.63 23.16 -21.46
N ASN A 258 12.58 23.69 -22.10
CA ASN A 258 12.59 25.06 -22.62
C ASN A 258 12.74 26.11 -21.51
N GLN A 259 12.13 25.91 -20.34
CA GLN A 259 12.29 26.80 -19.19
C GLN A 259 13.70 26.75 -18.61
N TYR A 260 14.27 25.55 -18.45
CA TYR A 260 15.66 25.37 -18.02
C TYR A 260 16.66 26.00 -19.00
N GLN A 261 16.40 25.92 -20.31
CA GLN A 261 17.24 26.53 -21.34
C GLN A 261 17.09 28.05 -21.44
N ALA A 262 15.90 28.58 -21.14
CA ALA A 262 15.64 30.02 -21.14
C ALA A 262 16.36 30.75 -19.99
N PHE A 263 16.73 30.04 -18.92
CA PHE A 263 17.41 30.60 -17.77
C PHE A 263 18.81 31.13 -18.12
N LYS A 264 19.03 32.42 -17.79
CA LYS A 264 20.31 33.09 -17.99
C LYS A 264 20.92 33.42 -16.63
N ALA A 265 21.80 32.52 -16.17
CA ALA A 265 22.72 32.76 -15.05
C ALA A 265 23.63 33.97 -15.33
#